data_AF-A0A2V9ZT20-F1
#
_entry.id   AF-A0A2V9ZT20-F1
#
_cell.length_a   1.000
_cell.length_b   1.000
_cell.length_c   1.000
_cell.angle_alpha   90.00
_cell.angle_beta   90.00
_cell.angle_gamma   90.00
#
_symmetry.space_group_name_H-M   'P 1'
#
loop_
_entity.id
_entity.type
_entity.pdbx_description
1 polymer ?
#
loop_
_entity_poly.entity_id
_entity_poly.type
_entity_poly.pdbx_seq_one_letter_code
_entity_poly.pdbx_strand_id
1 'polypeptide(L)'
;MVSLLDALYGSSGGIGGSPYELINSTYGDATHNVSGHVSLIQSTTDNYSKGKAVGDAGVKAIVSRALSNGSLPKDTNGIYFVLTSSDVNETSGFCTTYCGWHTHGTILNADIKYSFVGNPDRCPSACEAQTTSPNVDSGADGMASVMAHETEETISDPRLNAWFDNSGAENADKCAWLFGPLHGTLGHGAYNETFGTHNWLIQMNWENSRKGGCDQTKGGTFYNF
;
A
#
# COMPACT_ATOMS: atom_id res chain seq x y z
N MET A 1 -18.97 -7.90 8.14
CA MET A 1 -17.59 -8.06 7.66
C MET A 1 -17.26 -6.76 6.96
N VAL A 2 -16.36 -5.97 7.53
CA VAL A 2 -15.91 -4.71 6.91
C VAL A 2 -14.87 -5.09 5.86
N SER A 3 -14.94 -4.49 4.67
CA SER A 3 -13.94 -4.70 3.63
C SER A 3 -12.59 -4.17 4.10
N LEU A 4 -11.49 -4.87 3.84
CA LEU A 4 -10.11 -4.37 4.06
C LEU A 4 -9.95 -2.93 3.55
N LEU A 5 -10.50 -2.64 2.37
CA LEU A 5 -10.44 -1.31 1.76
C LEU A 5 -11.18 -0.25 2.59
N ASP A 6 -12.36 -0.57 3.13
CA ASP A 6 -13.13 0.37 3.95
C ASP A 6 -12.46 0.58 5.31
N ALA A 7 -11.85 -0.48 5.87
CA ALA A 7 -11.17 -0.42 7.16
C ALA A 7 -9.86 0.37 7.10
N LEU A 8 -9.08 0.18 6.03
CA LEU A 8 -7.77 0.83 5.86
C LEU A 8 -7.86 2.21 5.21
N TYR A 9 -8.67 2.37 4.15
CA TYR A 9 -8.73 3.60 3.34
C TYR A 9 -10.08 4.33 3.44
N GLY A 10 -11.00 3.88 4.31
CA GLY A 10 -12.28 4.55 4.51
C GLY A 10 -12.13 6.01 4.94
N SER A 11 -13.06 6.85 4.50
CA SER A 11 -13.07 8.30 4.81
C SER A 11 -13.30 8.63 6.28
N SER A 12 -13.68 7.65 7.11
CA SER A 12 -13.92 7.79 8.54
C SER A 12 -12.99 6.87 9.33
N GLY A 13 -11.78 7.35 9.61
CA GLY A 13 -10.81 6.61 10.41
C GLY A 13 -9.95 5.61 9.63
N GLY A 14 -9.74 5.80 8.33
CA GLY A 14 -8.66 5.13 7.62
C GLY A 14 -7.29 5.78 7.85
N ILE A 15 -6.29 5.30 7.12
CA ILE A 15 -4.91 5.83 7.10
C ILE A 15 -4.85 7.28 6.61
N GLY A 16 -5.77 7.69 5.73
CA GLY A 16 -5.87 9.05 5.21
C GLY A 16 -5.97 10.11 6.30
N GLY A 17 -5.05 11.07 6.31
CA GLY A 17 -5.00 12.14 7.32
C GLY A 17 -4.51 11.69 8.70
N SER A 18 -4.15 10.41 8.87
CA SER A 18 -3.49 9.94 10.09
C SER A 18 -2.11 10.58 10.25
N PRO A 19 -1.55 10.63 11.46
CA PRO A 19 -0.17 11.08 11.66
C PRO A 19 0.86 10.28 10.85
N TYR A 20 0.61 8.99 10.59
CA TYR A 20 1.42 8.15 9.71
C TYR A 20 1.40 8.69 8.27
N GLU A 21 0.21 8.81 7.66
CA GLU A 21 0.06 9.29 6.28
C GLU A 21 0.56 10.74 6.11
N LEU A 22 0.47 11.56 7.17
CA LEU A 22 1.01 12.91 7.15
C LEU A 22 2.54 12.95 7.02
N ILE A 23 3.27 11.84 7.21
CA ILE A 23 4.69 11.72 6.84
C ILE A 23 4.86 12.10 5.36
N ASN A 24 3.91 11.73 4.49
CA ASN A 24 3.98 12.07 3.07
C ASN A 24 4.00 13.57 2.80
N SER A 25 3.44 14.40 3.69
CA SER A 25 3.49 15.86 3.53
C SER A 25 4.89 16.47 3.69
N THR A 26 5.91 15.64 3.94
CA THR A 26 7.34 16.02 3.86
C THR A 26 7.92 15.89 2.45
N TYR A 27 7.14 15.32 1.52
CA TYR A 27 7.42 15.26 0.08
C TYR A 27 6.59 16.31 -0.66
N GLY A 28 7.15 16.82 -1.76
CA GLY A 28 6.51 17.88 -2.53
C GLY A 28 7.36 18.33 -3.71
N ASP A 29 6.74 19.10 -4.58
CA ASP A 29 7.39 19.79 -5.68
C ASP A 29 7.42 21.32 -5.43
N ALA A 30 7.76 22.09 -6.46
CA ALA A 30 7.77 23.55 -6.38
C ALA A 30 6.37 24.18 -6.21
N THR A 31 5.30 23.41 -6.39
CA THR A 31 3.91 23.87 -6.36
C THR A 31 3.28 23.61 -4.99
N HIS A 32 3.37 22.37 -4.51
CA HIS A 32 2.75 21.94 -3.27
C HIS A 32 3.36 20.64 -2.75
N ASN A 33 3.30 20.50 -1.42
CA ASN A 33 3.56 19.22 -0.78
C ASN A 33 2.38 18.27 -0.98
N VAL A 34 2.67 16.98 -0.87
CA VAL A 34 1.64 15.96 -0.80
C VAL A 34 0.70 16.25 0.38
N SER A 35 -0.60 16.00 0.19
CA SER A 35 -1.63 16.33 1.18
C SER A 35 -1.58 15.45 2.44
N GLY A 36 -1.09 14.22 2.33
CA GLY A 36 -1.21 13.19 3.37
C GLY A 36 -2.68 12.83 3.62
N HIS A 37 -3.50 12.80 2.57
CA HIS A 37 -4.92 12.51 2.67
C HIS A 37 -5.39 11.63 1.50
N VAL A 38 -4.97 10.37 1.52
CA VAL A 38 -5.52 9.32 0.65
C VAL A 38 -6.89 8.86 1.15
N SER A 39 -7.79 8.49 0.24
CA SER A 39 -9.11 7.98 0.61
C SER A 39 -9.66 7.03 -0.44
N LEU A 40 -10.37 5.99 -0.01
CA LEU A 40 -11.11 5.11 -0.88
C LEU A 40 -12.26 5.86 -1.56
N ILE A 41 -12.28 5.84 -2.89
CA ILE A 41 -13.38 6.40 -3.69
C ILE A 41 -14.37 5.31 -4.10
N GLN A 42 -13.87 4.21 -4.66
CA GLN A 42 -14.70 3.11 -5.12
C GLN A 42 -13.90 1.81 -5.20
N SER A 43 -14.59 0.69 -5.05
CA SER A 43 -14.03 -0.64 -5.27
C SER A 43 -14.96 -1.46 -6.17
N THR A 44 -14.41 -2.50 -6.79
CA THR A 44 -15.15 -3.48 -7.58
C THR A 44 -14.49 -4.83 -7.46
N THR A 45 -15.26 -5.91 -7.62
CA THR A 45 -14.72 -7.27 -7.69
C THR A 45 -14.45 -7.67 -9.14
N ASP A 46 -13.25 -8.16 -9.40
CA ASP A 46 -12.94 -8.87 -10.64
C ASP A 46 -13.01 -10.38 -10.41
N ASN A 47 -13.98 -11.04 -11.05
CA ASN A 47 -14.19 -12.49 -10.91
C ASN A 47 -13.24 -13.28 -11.80
N TYR A 48 -11.94 -13.21 -11.51
CA TYR A 48 -10.87 -13.93 -12.21
C TYR A 48 -10.88 -13.68 -13.74
N SER A 49 -11.03 -12.43 -14.19
CA SER A 49 -11.08 -12.11 -15.63
C SER A 49 -9.80 -12.45 -16.39
N LYS A 50 -8.71 -12.70 -15.67
CA LYS A 50 -7.40 -13.17 -16.18
C LYS A 50 -7.02 -14.56 -15.66
N GLY A 51 -7.94 -15.28 -15.03
CA GLY A 51 -7.68 -16.56 -14.37
C GLY A 51 -6.96 -16.40 -13.04
N LYS A 52 -6.43 -17.51 -12.52
CA LYS A 52 -5.71 -17.57 -11.24
C LYS A 52 -4.18 -17.44 -11.39
N ALA A 53 -3.68 -17.29 -12.61
CA ALA A 53 -2.28 -17.01 -12.89
C ALA A 53 -2.24 -15.74 -13.73
N VAL A 54 -1.78 -14.64 -13.13
CA VAL A 54 -1.87 -13.29 -13.70
C VAL A 54 -0.44 -12.74 -13.79
N GLY A 55 -0.03 -12.28 -14.97
CA GLY A 55 1.21 -11.49 -15.10
C GLY A 55 0.94 -10.00 -15.02
N ASP A 56 1.97 -9.17 -14.98
CA ASP A 56 1.86 -7.69 -14.94
C ASP A 56 0.93 -7.11 -16.02
N ALA A 57 1.02 -7.62 -17.25
CA ALA A 57 0.12 -7.22 -18.34
C ALA A 57 -1.36 -7.57 -18.05
N GLY A 58 -1.59 -8.66 -17.33
CA GLY A 58 -2.90 -9.07 -16.81
C GLY A 58 -3.41 -8.11 -15.74
N VAL A 59 -2.55 -7.71 -14.79
CA VAL A 59 -2.86 -6.70 -13.76
C VAL A 59 -3.31 -5.39 -14.42
N LYS A 60 -2.52 -4.87 -15.37
CA LYS A 60 -2.88 -3.67 -16.14
C LYS A 60 -4.22 -3.83 -16.88
N ALA A 61 -4.47 -5.01 -17.44
CA ALA A 61 -5.71 -5.29 -18.15
C ALA A 61 -6.94 -5.37 -17.22
N ILE A 62 -6.79 -5.79 -15.96
CA ILE A 62 -7.85 -5.75 -14.94
C ILE A 62 -8.23 -4.29 -14.64
N VAL A 63 -7.24 -3.42 -14.40
CA VAL A 63 -7.48 -1.97 -14.21
C VAL A 63 -8.16 -1.35 -15.42
N SER A 64 -7.65 -1.62 -16.63
CA SER A 64 -8.25 -1.14 -17.88
C SER A 64 -9.70 -1.60 -18.07
N ARG A 65 -10.01 -2.85 -17.69
CA ARG A 65 -11.38 -3.39 -17.73
C ARG A 65 -12.30 -2.65 -16.77
N ALA A 66 -11.88 -2.45 -15.52
CA ALA A 66 -12.68 -1.78 -14.50
C ALA A 66 -12.96 -0.30 -14.83
N LEU A 67 -12.02 0.35 -15.51
CA LEU A 67 -12.20 1.72 -16.00
C LEU A 67 -13.09 1.78 -17.25
N SER A 68 -12.90 0.87 -18.20
CA SER A 68 -13.62 0.90 -19.48
C SER A 68 -15.09 0.51 -19.37
N ASN A 69 -15.43 -0.37 -18.42
CA ASN A 69 -16.80 -0.78 -18.16
C ASN A 69 -17.54 0.12 -17.15
N GLY A 70 -16.88 1.16 -16.63
CA GLY A 70 -17.45 2.10 -15.66
C GLY A 70 -17.62 1.55 -14.24
N SER A 71 -17.02 0.40 -13.91
CA SER A 71 -17.02 -0.13 -12.54
C SER A 71 -16.19 0.71 -11.57
N LEU A 72 -15.17 1.42 -12.07
CA LEU A 72 -14.40 2.43 -11.35
C LEU A 72 -14.34 3.74 -12.14
N PRO A 73 -14.32 4.90 -11.48
CA PRO A 73 -14.16 6.18 -12.15
C PRO A 73 -12.75 6.30 -12.73
N LYS A 74 -12.61 6.93 -13.90
CA LYS A 74 -11.30 7.25 -14.48
C LYS A 74 -10.81 8.60 -13.98
N ASP A 75 -9.89 8.54 -13.03
CA ASP A 75 -9.20 9.66 -12.40
C ASP A 75 -7.67 9.52 -12.52
N THR A 76 -7.01 10.57 -13.02
CA THR A 76 -5.55 10.66 -13.13
C THR A 76 -4.87 11.03 -11.82
N ASN A 77 -5.60 11.37 -10.77
CA ASN A 77 -5.09 11.56 -9.41
C ASN A 77 -5.26 10.31 -8.53
N GLY A 78 -6.07 9.34 -8.95
CA GLY A 78 -6.28 8.09 -8.22
C GLY A 78 -5.16 7.07 -8.39
N ILE A 79 -5.13 6.09 -7.48
CA ILE A 79 -4.29 4.89 -7.52
C ILE A 79 -5.23 3.68 -7.63
N TYR A 80 -4.98 2.79 -8.57
CA TYR A 80 -5.84 1.62 -8.81
C TYR A 80 -5.13 0.36 -8.33
N PHE A 81 -5.53 -0.13 -7.15
CA PHE A 81 -5.02 -1.37 -6.61
C PHE A 81 -5.73 -2.59 -7.21
N VAL A 82 -4.95 -3.60 -7.60
CA VAL A 82 -5.41 -4.96 -7.86
C VAL A 82 -5.00 -5.81 -6.68
N LEU A 83 -5.99 -6.13 -5.84
CA LEU A 83 -5.84 -6.99 -4.67
C LEU A 83 -6.27 -8.41 -5.06
N THR A 84 -5.40 -9.40 -4.84
CA THR A 84 -5.75 -10.79 -5.17
C THR A 84 -6.26 -11.58 -3.97
N SER A 85 -7.04 -12.63 -4.23
CA SER A 85 -7.29 -13.69 -3.26
C SER A 85 -6.09 -14.63 -3.16
N SER A 86 -6.00 -15.38 -2.06
CA SER A 86 -4.88 -16.29 -1.76
C SER A 86 -4.66 -17.41 -2.81
N ASP A 87 -5.71 -17.75 -3.57
CA ASP A 87 -5.65 -18.75 -4.62
C ASP A 87 -5.16 -18.22 -5.99
N VAL A 88 -4.87 -16.92 -6.11
CA VAL A 88 -4.29 -16.30 -7.32
C VAL A 88 -2.78 -16.16 -7.17
N ASN A 89 -2.06 -16.57 -8.21
CA ASN A 89 -0.64 -16.34 -8.38
C ASN A 89 -0.43 -15.16 -9.33
N GLU A 90 0.18 -14.08 -8.85
CA GLU A 90 0.90 -13.21 -9.76
C GLU A 90 2.20 -13.94 -10.17
N THR A 91 2.59 -13.87 -11.44
CA THR A 91 3.60 -14.75 -12.03
C THR A 91 4.97 -14.13 -12.27
N SER A 92 5.14 -12.82 -12.06
CA SER A 92 6.42 -12.13 -12.28
C SER A 92 7.30 -12.06 -11.03
N GLY A 93 6.73 -12.20 -9.82
CA GLY A 93 7.57 -12.29 -8.60
C GLY A 93 6.86 -12.37 -7.26
N PHE A 94 5.52 -12.45 -7.22
CA PHE A 94 4.79 -12.55 -5.96
C PHE A 94 5.21 -13.77 -5.13
N CYS A 95 5.36 -13.58 -3.82
CA CYS A 95 5.84 -14.56 -2.83
C CYS A 95 7.31 -14.95 -2.90
N THR A 96 8.09 -14.42 -3.85
CA THR A 96 9.53 -14.73 -3.98
C THR A 96 10.41 -13.50 -4.04
N THR A 97 9.96 -12.47 -4.76
CA THR A 97 10.73 -11.25 -5.03
C THR A 97 10.10 -10.06 -4.34
N TYR A 98 8.78 -10.02 -4.31
CA TYR A 98 8.00 -8.91 -3.76
C TYR A 98 6.63 -9.40 -3.25
N CYS A 99 5.95 -8.52 -2.52
CA CYS A 99 4.59 -8.75 -2.00
C CYS A 99 3.56 -7.84 -2.67
N GLY A 100 4.02 -6.72 -3.19
CA GLY A 100 3.32 -5.80 -4.06
C GLY A 100 4.29 -5.09 -4.98
N TRP A 101 3.75 -4.24 -5.83
CA TRP A 101 4.50 -3.23 -6.57
C TRP A 101 3.54 -2.14 -7.04
N HIS A 102 4.07 -0.97 -7.34
CA HIS A 102 3.34 0.11 -8.01
C HIS A 102 4.01 0.50 -9.32
N THR A 103 3.21 1.06 -10.23
CA THR A 103 3.70 1.63 -11.48
C THR A 103 2.65 2.56 -12.07
N HIS A 104 2.95 3.12 -13.24
CA HIS A 104 2.01 3.90 -14.02
C HIS A 104 1.99 3.45 -15.49
N GLY A 105 0.97 3.87 -16.22
CA GLY A 105 0.97 3.69 -17.66
C GLY A 105 -0.24 4.23 -18.36
N THR A 106 -0.14 4.33 -19.68
CA THR A 106 -1.25 4.75 -20.52
C THR A 106 -2.36 3.70 -20.51
N ILE A 107 -3.50 4.05 -19.93
CA ILE A 107 -4.75 3.26 -19.90
C ILE A 107 -5.88 4.21 -20.30
N LEU A 108 -6.64 3.86 -21.35
CA LEU A 108 -7.74 4.68 -21.87
C LEU A 108 -7.33 6.15 -22.12
N ASN A 109 -6.18 6.33 -22.78
CA ASN A 109 -5.58 7.62 -23.15
C ASN A 109 -5.29 8.55 -21.95
N ALA A 110 -5.14 7.99 -20.75
CA ALA A 110 -4.76 8.71 -19.55
C ALA A 110 -3.57 8.02 -18.89
N ASP A 111 -2.75 8.82 -18.21
CA ASP A 111 -1.68 8.32 -17.36
C ASP A 111 -2.28 7.87 -16.03
N ILE A 112 -2.29 6.55 -15.79
CA ILE A 112 -2.95 5.91 -14.66
C ILE A 112 -1.91 5.21 -13.80
N LYS A 113 -1.93 5.50 -12.49
CA LYS A 113 -1.12 4.83 -11.48
C LYS A 113 -1.84 3.63 -10.94
N TYR A 114 -1.19 2.48 -10.88
CA TYR A 114 -1.81 1.25 -10.42
C TYR A 114 -0.80 0.39 -9.68
N SER A 115 -1.31 -0.44 -8.80
CA SER A 115 -0.50 -1.31 -7.96
C SER A 115 -1.09 -2.71 -7.93
N PHE A 116 -0.21 -3.69 -7.76
CA PHE A 116 -0.57 -5.05 -7.39
C PHE A 116 -0.23 -5.27 -5.92
N VAL A 117 -1.12 -5.92 -5.18
CA VAL A 117 -0.81 -6.48 -3.86
C VAL A 117 -1.40 -7.88 -3.77
N GLY A 118 -0.55 -8.85 -3.47
CA GLY A 118 -0.95 -10.23 -3.34
C GLY A 118 -1.38 -10.60 -1.92
N ASN A 119 -2.35 -11.50 -1.77
CA ASN A 119 -2.75 -12.00 -0.45
C ASN A 119 -1.70 -12.98 0.13
N PRO A 120 -1.08 -12.64 1.27
CA PRO A 120 0.02 -13.41 1.85
C PRO A 120 -0.40 -14.75 2.44
N ASP A 121 -1.69 -15.08 2.60
CA ASP A 121 -2.12 -16.45 2.95
C ASP A 121 -1.63 -17.48 1.92
N ARG A 122 -1.28 -17.05 0.71
CA ARG A 122 -0.60 -17.88 -0.30
C ARG A 122 0.82 -18.28 0.12
N CYS A 123 1.50 -17.41 0.86
CA CYS A 123 2.91 -17.49 1.23
C CYS A 123 3.17 -16.78 2.57
N PRO A 124 2.61 -17.29 3.68
CA PRO A 124 2.59 -16.61 4.97
C PRO A 124 3.98 -16.36 5.57
N SER A 125 5.00 -17.07 5.09
CA SER A 125 6.40 -16.87 5.52
C SER A 125 7.14 -15.78 4.74
N ALA A 126 6.56 -15.24 3.68
CA ALA A 126 7.23 -14.32 2.76
C ALA A 126 6.65 -12.90 2.80
N CYS A 127 5.32 -12.77 2.93
CA CYS A 127 4.63 -11.50 2.70
C CYS A 127 3.77 -11.00 3.86
N GLU A 128 4.00 -11.54 5.06
CA GLU A 128 3.45 -11.00 6.31
C GLU A 128 4.46 -11.18 7.44
N ALA A 129 4.49 -10.21 8.38
CA ALA A 129 5.40 -10.26 9.52
C ALA A 129 4.90 -11.17 10.65
N GLN A 130 3.62 -11.51 10.66
CA GLN A 130 2.99 -12.43 11.59
C GLN A 130 1.71 -13.01 11.00
N THR A 131 1.41 -14.27 11.33
CA THR A 131 0.17 -14.97 10.96
C THR A 131 -0.93 -14.85 12.02
N THR A 132 -0.63 -14.23 13.16
CA THR A 132 -1.63 -13.93 14.19
C THR A 132 -2.15 -12.52 13.97
N SER A 133 -3.41 -12.42 13.59
CA SER A 133 -4.07 -11.18 13.22
C SER A 133 -4.65 -10.41 14.42
N PRO A 134 -4.40 -9.09 14.56
CA PRO A 134 -5.19 -8.22 15.42
C PRO A 134 -6.64 -7.99 14.92
N ASN A 135 -6.94 -8.23 13.64
CA ASN A 135 -8.25 -7.99 13.01
C ASN A 135 -8.99 -9.27 12.52
N VAL A 136 -8.58 -10.45 13.01
CA VAL A 136 -9.17 -11.78 12.71
C VAL A 136 -8.88 -12.33 11.29
N ASP A 137 -8.13 -11.62 10.45
CA ASP A 137 -7.74 -12.01 9.09
C ASP A 137 -6.28 -11.61 8.83
N SER A 138 -5.36 -12.57 8.94
CA SER A 138 -3.91 -12.31 8.80
C SER A 138 -3.52 -11.97 7.37
N GLY A 139 -4.14 -12.63 6.40
CA GLY A 139 -4.00 -12.31 4.98
C GLY A 139 -4.32 -10.84 4.72
N ALA A 140 -5.47 -10.37 5.19
CA ALA A 140 -5.86 -8.96 5.05
C ALA A 140 -4.92 -8.00 5.80
N ASP A 141 -4.43 -8.36 6.99
CA ASP A 141 -3.50 -7.52 7.75
C ASP A 141 -2.12 -7.41 7.08
N GLY A 142 -1.60 -8.51 6.55
CA GLY A 142 -0.37 -8.50 5.75
C GLY A 142 -0.55 -7.69 4.48
N MET A 143 -1.68 -7.83 3.79
CA MET A 143 -2.02 -6.97 2.64
C MET A 143 -2.09 -5.50 3.06
N ALA A 144 -2.63 -5.16 4.23
CA ALA A 144 -2.69 -3.76 4.68
C ALA A 144 -1.31 -3.12 4.79
N SER A 145 -0.33 -3.86 5.33
CA SER A 145 1.06 -3.39 5.44
C SER A 145 1.71 -3.14 4.06
N VAL A 146 1.49 -4.04 3.11
CA VAL A 146 1.99 -3.88 1.73
C VAL A 146 1.23 -2.79 0.99
N MET A 147 -0.09 -2.70 1.16
CA MET A 147 -0.90 -1.63 0.56
C MET A 147 -0.49 -0.25 1.06
N ALA A 148 -0.14 -0.10 2.33
CA ALA A 148 0.42 1.13 2.86
C ALA A 148 1.75 1.44 2.15
N HIS A 149 2.70 0.49 2.14
CA HIS A 149 3.99 0.61 1.43
C HIS A 149 3.81 1.13 -0.01
N GLU A 150 3.03 0.44 -0.83
CA GLU A 150 2.82 0.81 -2.23
C GLU A 150 2.10 2.16 -2.38
N THR A 151 1.28 2.54 -1.40
CA THR A 151 0.57 3.84 -1.40
C THR A 151 1.53 4.98 -1.09
N GLU A 152 2.37 4.85 -0.07
CA GLU A 152 3.36 5.87 0.31
C GLU A 152 4.34 6.15 -0.85
N GLU A 153 4.76 5.10 -1.56
CA GLU A 153 5.64 5.20 -2.73
C GLU A 153 4.91 5.84 -3.91
N THR A 154 3.73 5.33 -4.28
CA THR A 154 2.95 5.90 -5.39
C THR A 154 2.61 7.38 -5.16
N ILE A 155 2.39 7.79 -3.91
CA ILE A 155 2.02 9.17 -3.58
C ILE A 155 3.24 10.10 -3.64
N SER A 156 4.42 9.63 -3.24
CA SER A 156 5.66 10.42 -3.26
C SER A 156 6.38 10.37 -4.62
N ASP A 157 6.18 9.30 -5.40
CA ASP A 157 6.66 9.11 -6.75
C ASP A 157 5.64 8.47 -7.72
N PRO A 158 4.58 9.22 -8.12
CA PRO A 158 3.47 8.69 -8.91
C PRO A 158 3.85 8.28 -10.34
N ARG A 159 5.05 8.62 -10.82
CA ARG A 159 5.50 8.37 -12.20
C ARG A 159 6.89 7.75 -12.26
N LEU A 160 7.39 7.24 -11.13
CA LEU A 160 8.72 6.65 -11.02
C LEU A 160 9.84 7.61 -11.49
N ASN A 161 9.64 8.91 -11.26
CA ASN A 161 10.54 9.98 -11.66
C ASN A 161 10.51 11.22 -10.74
N ALA A 162 10.00 11.08 -9.51
CA ALA A 162 9.92 12.15 -8.52
C ALA A 162 10.84 11.88 -7.32
N TRP A 163 10.37 11.22 -6.26
CA TRP A 163 11.18 11.02 -5.05
C TRP A 163 11.72 9.61 -4.88
N PHE A 164 13.04 9.50 -4.90
CA PHE A 164 13.82 8.34 -4.46
C PHE A 164 15.22 8.81 -4.07
N ASP A 165 15.95 8.01 -3.30
CA ASP A 165 17.32 8.35 -2.92
C ASP A 165 18.36 7.99 -4.01
N ASN A 166 19.63 8.30 -3.78
CA ASN A 166 20.68 8.04 -4.78
C ASN A 166 20.90 6.55 -5.10
N SER A 167 20.40 5.63 -4.27
CA SER A 167 20.39 4.18 -4.53
C SER A 167 19.12 3.70 -5.24
N GLY A 168 18.16 4.59 -5.46
CA GLY A 168 16.85 4.25 -6.05
C GLY A 168 15.83 3.77 -5.03
N ALA A 169 16.08 3.88 -3.73
CA ALA A 169 15.10 3.50 -2.71
C ALA A 169 14.07 4.62 -2.54
N GLU A 170 12.80 4.27 -2.66
CA GLU A 170 11.66 5.14 -2.38
C GLU A 170 11.41 5.28 -0.86
N ASN A 171 10.35 5.98 -0.45
CA ASN A 171 10.15 6.35 0.95
C ASN A 171 9.83 5.13 1.82
N ALA A 172 8.91 4.27 1.36
CA ALA A 172 8.57 3.04 2.07
C ALA A 172 9.70 2.00 1.98
N ASP A 173 10.39 1.88 0.83
CA ASP A 173 11.58 1.03 0.68
C ASP A 173 12.62 1.21 1.78
N LYS A 174 12.92 2.46 2.15
CA LYS A 174 13.92 2.78 3.19
C LYS A 174 13.54 2.25 4.57
N CYS A 175 12.27 1.93 4.76
CA CYS A 175 11.69 1.47 6.01
C CYS A 175 10.99 0.12 5.87
N ALA A 176 11.23 -0.59 4.75
CA ALA A 176 10.65 -1.88 4.48
C ALA A 176 10.97 -2.86 5.62
N TRP A 177 9.93 -3.54 6.10
CA TRP A 177 9.94 -4.50 7.21
C TRP A 177 10.41 -3.94 8.56
N LEU A 178 10.54 -2.61 8.69
CA LEU A 178 10.78 -1.95 9.96
C LEU A 178 9.46 -1.46 10.56
N PHE A 179 9.06 -2.03 11.70
CA PHE A 179 7.77 -1.71 12.32
C PHE A 179 7.87 -0.76 13.51
N GLY A 180 9.07 -0.45 13.99
CA GLY A 180 9.26 0.40 15.17
C GLY A 180 8.74 -0.25 16.47
N PRO A 181 8.49 0.54 17.53
CA PRO A 181 7.86 0.04 18.76
C PRO A 181 6.48 -0.55 18.51
N LEU A 182 6.19 -1.67 19.17
CA LEU A 182 4.94 -2.42 19.00
C LEU A 182 4.10 -2.40 20.28
N HIS A 183 2.80 -2.41 20.10
CA HIS A 183 1.85 -2.90 21.10
C HIS A 183 1.75 -4.43 21.00
N GLY A 184 2.00 -5.13 22.11
CA GLY A 184 1.98 -6.59 22.15
C GLY A 184 3.32 -7.22 21.75
N THR A 185 3.28 -8.47 21.31
CA THR A 185 4.48 -9.25 20.94
C THR A 185 4.30 -9.77 19.52
N LEU A 186 5.31 -9.53 18.66
CA LEU A 186 5.27 -9.98 17.27
C LEU A 186 5.02 -11.49 17.20
N GLY A 187 4.09 -11.91 16.33
CA GLY A 187 3.63 -13.30 16.26
C GLY A 187 2.40 -13.59 17.14
N HIS A 188 2.00 -12.64 18.00
CA HIS A 188 0.86 -12.75 18.90
C HIS A 188 -0.17 -11.61 18.72
N GLY A 189 -0.34 -11.13 17.48
CA GLY A 189 -1.29 -10.06 17.17
C GLY A 189 -0.76 -8.68 17.53
N ALA A 190 0.55 -8.46 17.33
CA ALA A 190 1.16 -7.15 17.56
C ALA A 190 0.66 -6.12 16.55
N TYR A 191 0.71 -4.85 16.92
CA TYR A 191 0.39 -3.74 16.03
C TYR A 191 1.18 -2.50 16.42
N ASN A 192 1.31 -1.55 15.51
CA ASN A 192 1.94 -0.24 15.76
C ASN A 192 1.06 0.94 15.37
N GLU A 193 0.09 0.72 14.48
CA GLU A 193 -0.86 1.75 14.04
C GLU A 193 -2.28 1.40 14.48
N THR A 194 -3.08 2.43 14.77
CA THR A 194 -4.52 2.29 14.97
C THR A 194 -5.23 3.28 14.05
N PHE A 195 -5.94 2.75 13.06
CA PHE A 195 -6.78 3.53 12.15
C PHE A 195 -8.24 3.21 12.44
N GLY A 196 -8.96 4.22 12.93
CA GLY A 196 -10.38 4.08 13.28
C GLY A 196 -10.55 3.12 14.44
N THR A 197 -11.16 1.97 14.20
CA THR A 197 -11.36 0.92 15.21
C THR A 197 -10.50 -0.32 14.97
N HIS A 198 -9.57 -0.27 14.01
CA HIS A 198 -8.74 -1.41 13.62
C HIS A 198 -7.28 -1.14 13.98
N ASN A 199 -6.58 -2.21 14.37
CA ASN A 199 -5.18 -2.17 14.76
C ASN A 199 -4.34 -2.84 13.67
N TRP A 200 -3.29 -2.18 13.23
CA TRP A 200 -2.51 -2.62 12.07
C TRP A 200 -1.03 -2.73 12.41
N LEU A 201 -0.38 -3.72 11.82
CA LEU A 201 1.07 -3.84 11.83
C LEU A 201 1.59 -3.33 10.48
N ILE A 202 1.91 -2.05 10.42
CA ILE A 202 2.28 -1.32 9.19
C ILE A 202 3.77 -1.01 9.20
N GLN A 203 4.45 -1.21 8.07
CA GLN A 203 5.85 -0.79 7.91
C GLN A 203 5.95 0.73 8.13
N MET A 204 6.95 1.20 8.88
CA MET A 204 7.21 2.63 9.04
C MET A 204 7.43 3.28 7.67
N ASN A 205 7.26 4.61 7.60
CA ASN A 205 7.59 5.36 6.38
C ASN A 205 8.77 6.29 6.65
N TRP A 206 9.58 6.57 5.63
CA TRP A 206 10.66 7.53 5.74
C TRP A 206 10.08 8.94 5.84
N GLU A 207 10.41 9.68 6.89
CA GLU A 207 10.07 11.09 6.97
C GLU A 207 11.19 11.93 6.37
N ASN A 208 10.92 12.60 5.25
CA ASN A 208 11.90 13.46 4.57
C ASN A 208 12.01 14.86 5.20
N SER A 209 12.06 14.89 6.54
CA SER A 209 12.26 16.10 7.33
C SER A 209 13.22 15.78 8.50
N ARG A 210 13.67 16.80 9.25
CA ARG A 210 14.54 16.59 10.44
C ARG A 210 15.80 15.73 10.17
N LYS A 211 16.37 15.80 8.96
CA LYS A 211 17.51 15.00 8.45
C LYS A 211 17.19 13.57 8.00
N GLY A 212 15.93 13.14 8.01
CA GLY A 212 15.51 11.85 7.48
C GLY A 212 15.58 10.71 8.48
N GLY A 213 14.55 9.87 8.51
CA GLY A 213 14.52 8.64 9.29
C GLY A 213 13.19 7.93 9.18
N CYS A 214 13.17 6.63 9.51
CA CYS A 214 11.92 5.86 9.58
C CYS A 214 11.10 6.26 10.80
N ASP A 215 9.84 6.58 10.57
CA ASP A 215 8.91 7.04 11.60
C ASP A 215 7.56 6.33 11.48
N GLN A 216 6.84 6.24 12.59
CA GLN A 216 5.45 5.77 12.67
C GLN A 216 4.48 6.95 12.55
N THR A 217 4.93 8.15 12.90
CA THR A 217 4.09 9.34 12.96
C THR A 217 4.89 10.56 12.56
N LYS A 218 4.33 11.46 11.75
CA LYS A 218 5.00 12.71 11.39
C LYS A 218 5.46 13.48 12.64
N GLY A 219 6.74 13.84 12.66
CA GLY A 219 7.38 14.55 13.78
C GLY A 219 7.73 13.65 14.97
N GLY A 220 7.60 12.34 14.83
CA GLY A 220 7.90 11.33 15.84
C GLY A 220 9.39 11.04 16.03
N THR A 221 9.66 9.91 16.69
CA THR A 221 11.03 9.44 16.91
C THR A 221 11.47 8.62 15.72
N PHE A 222 12.69 8.85 15.24
CA PHE A 222 13.25 8.02 14.18
C PHE A 222 13.78 6.69 14.73
N TYR A 223 13.43 5.62 14.05
CA TYR A 223 13.85 4.25 14.33
C TYR A 223 14.64 3.72 13.13
N ASN A 224 15.92 4.08 13.07
CA ASN A 224 16.84 3.57 12.06
C ASN A 224 17.57 2.35 12.67
N PHE A 225 17.37 1.17 12.10
CA PHE A 225 18.05 -0.07 12.51
C PHE A 225 19.20 -0.41 11.54
#